data_AF-A0A1W6DZL7-F1
#
_entry.id   AF-A0A1W6DZL7-F1
#
_cell.length_a   1.000
_cell.length_b   1.000
_cell.length_c   1.000
_cell.angle_alpha   90.00
_cell.angle_beta   90.00
_cell.angle_gamma   90.00
#
_symmetry.space_group_name_H-M   'P 1'
#
loop_
_entity.id
_entity.type
_entity.pdbx_description
1 polymer ?
#
loop_
_entity_poly.entity_id
_entity_poly.type
_entity_poly.pdbx_seq_one_letter_code
_entity_poly.pdbx_strand_id
1 'polypeptide(L)'
;DPSERAKKVEDMMKKLWGDRYFDPATGKFSKSATSPDGKKLPRTFCQLILDPIFKVFDAIMNFKKEEAAKLIEKLDIKLDSEDKDKEGKPLLKAVMRRWLPAGDALLQMITIHLPSPVTAQKYRCELLYEGPPDDEAAIGIKNCDPKGPLMMYISKMVPTSDKGRFYA
;
A
#
# COMPACT_ATOMS: atom_id res chain seq x y z
N ASP A 1 -21.10 -12.97 -4.98
CA ASP A 1 -20.07 -13.98 -4.67
C ASP A 1 -18.72 -13.28 -4.39
N PRO A 2 -18.08 -13.51 -3.23
CA PRO A 2 -16.75 -12.97 -2.91
C PRO A 2 -15.67 -13.26 -3.96
N SER A 3 -15.70 -14.44 -4.60
CA SER A 3 -14.71 -14.84 -5.61
C SER A 3 -14.83 -13.99 -6.89
N GLU A 4 -16.06 -13.76 -7.34
CA GLU A 4 -16.34 -12.91 -8.50
C GLU A 4 -15.91 -11.45 -8.25
N ARG A 5 -16.11 -10.96 -7.02
CA ARG A 5 -15.65 -9.62 -6.62
C ARG A 5 -14.13 -9.50 -6.67
N ALA A 6 -13.39 -10.50 -6.17
CA ALA A 6 -11.94 -10.50 -6.19
C ALA A 6 -11.38 -10.39 -7.62
N LYS A 7 -11.93 -11.17 -8.56
CA LYS A 7 -11.54 -11.10 -9.99
C LYS A 7 -11.76 -9.71 -10.59
N LYS A 8 -12.88 -9.05 -10.26
CA LYS A 8 -13.15 -7.67 -10.71
C LYS A 8 -12.17 -6.66 -10.13
N VAL A 9 -11.76 -6.82 -8.87
CA VAL A 9 -10.75 -5.98 -8.24
C VAL A 9 -9.39 -6.13 -8.93
N GLU A 10 -8.94 -7.36 -9.20
CA GLU A 10 -7.68 -7.61 -9.90
C GLU A 10 -7.65 -7.03 -11.32
N ASP A 11 -8.75 -7.17 -12.07
CA ASP A 11 -8.88 -6.58 -13.41
C ASP A 11 -8.86 -5.05 -13.35
N MET A 12 -9.50 -4.44 -12.35
CA MET A 12 -9.46 -2.99 -12.15
C MET A 12 -8.05 -2.50 -11.81
N MET A 13 -7.31 -3.20 -10.94
CA MET A 13 -5.91 -2.86 -10.63
C MET A 13 -5.04 -2.85 -11.88
N LYS A 14 -5.22 -3.83 -12.77
CA LYS A 14 -4.53 -3.88 -14.08
C LYS A 14 -4.93 -2.74 -15.01
N LYS A 15 -6.17 -2.25 -14.92
CA LYS A 15 -6.67 -1.11 -15.71
C LYS A 15 -6.18 0.24 -15.21
N LEU A 16 -5.89 0.36 -13.91
CA LEU A 16 -5.42 1.59 -13.27
C LEU A 16 -3.95 1.89 -13.55
N TRP A 17 -3.15 0.91 -14.00
CA TRP A 17 -1.71 1.07 -14.21
C TRP A 17 -1.28 0.77 -15.66
N GLY A 18 -0.11 1.29 -16.05
CA GLY A 18 0.47 1.09 -17.38
C GLY A 18 -0.20 1.89 -18.50
N ASP A 19 0.00 1.47 -19.75
CA ASP A 19 -0.59 2.07 -20.96
C ASP A 19 -2.06 1.67 -21.12
N ARG A 20 -2.87 2.12 -20.14
CA ARG A 20 -4.32 2.02 -20.11
C ARG A 20 -4.89 3.42 -20.07
N TYR A 21 -5.95 3.63 -20.84
CA TYR A 21 -6.60 4.92 -21.03
C TYR A 21 -8.09 4.77 -20.74
N PHE A 22 -8.70 5.79 -20.16
CA PHE A 22 -10.15 5.82 -19.91
C PHE A 22 -10.77 6.92 -20.75
N ASP A 23 -11.81 6.58 -21.51
CA ASP A 23 -12.55 7.54 -22.29
C ASP A 23 -13.86 7.89 -21.55
N PRO A 24 -13.99 9.11 -20.99
CA PRO A 24 -15.19 9.51 -20.28
C PRO A 24 -16.41 9.69 -21.20
N ALA A 25 -16.23 9.89 -22.51
CA ALA A 25 -17.34 10.03 -23.45
C ALA A 25 -18.01 8.69 -23.75
N THR A 26 -17.23 7.62 -23.85
CA THR A 26 -17.74 6.26 -24.10
C THR A 26 -17.87 5.41 -22.82
N GLY A 27 -17.26 5.85 -21.72
CA GLY A 27 -17.21 5.12 -20.45
C GLY A 27 -16.37 3.85 -20.50
N LYS A 28 -15.48 3.69 -21.50
CA LYS A 28 -14.73 2.46 -21.76
C LYS A 28 -13.23 2.65 -21.58
N PHE A 29 -12.56 1.55 -21.22
CA PHE A 29 -11.10 1.49 -21.16
C PHE A 29 -10.52 1.11 -22.53
N SER A 30 -9.45 1.79 -22.92
CA SER A 30 -8.69 1.53 -24.15
C SER A 30 -7.23 1.22 -23.84
N LYS A 31 -6.57 0.49 -24.75
CA LYS A 31 -5.10 0.36 -24.80
C LYS A 31 -4.47 1.42 -25.69
N SER A 32 -5.26 2.04 -26.58
CA SER A 32 -4.81 3.09 -27.48
C SER A 32 -4.84 4.44 -26.77
N ALA A 33 -3.78 5.23 -26.94
CA ALA A 33 -3.68 6.59 -26.41
C ALA A 33 -4.59 7.60 -27.13
N THR A 34 -5.31 7.16 -28.17
CA THR A 34 -6.26 7.96 -28.94
C THR A 34 -7.63 7.31 -28.96
N SER A 35 -8.67 8.13 -28.92
CA SER A 35 -10.05 7.70 -29.15
C SER A 35 -10.27 7.38 -30.64
N PRO A 36 -11.39 6.71 -31.00
CA PRO A 36 -11.77 6.51 -32.41
C PRO A 36 -11.86 7.83 -33.21
N ASP A 37 -12.18 8.93 -32.53
CA ASP A 37 -12.27 10.27 -33.12
C ASP A 37 -10.91 11.01 -33.20
N GLY A 38 -9.80 10.32 -32.90
CA GLY A 38 -8.45 10.87 -32.97
C GLY A 38 -8.04 11.75 -31.77
N LYS A 39 -8.90 11.90 -30.75
CA LYS A 39 -8.57 12.70 -29.56
C LYS A 39 -7.60 11.94 -28.66
N LYS A 40 -6.59 12.63 -28.11
CA LYS A 40 -5.69 12.04 -27.11
C LYS A 40 -6.47 11.74 -25.83
N LEU A 41 -6.34 10.51 -25.33
CA LEU A 41 -6.92 10.07 -24.07
C LEU A 41 -5.87 10.19 -22.96
N PRO A 42 -6.22 10.74 -21.79
CA PRO A 42 -5.33 10.71 -20.63
C PRO A 42 -5.20 9.28 -20.11
N ARG A 43 -4.04 8.99 -19.51
CA ARG A 43 -3.78 7.70 -18.87
C ARG A 43 -4.77 7.50 -17.72
N THR A 44 -5.29 6.29 -17.55
CA THR A 44 -6.24 5.95 -16.48
C THR A 44 -5.71 6.35 -15.11
N PHE A 45 -4.44 6.06 -14.82
CA PHE A 45 -3.81 6.42 -13.55
C PHE A 45 -3.88 7.93 -13.29
N CYS A 46 -3.57 8.74 -14.30
CA CYS A 46 -3.62 10.19 -14.17
C CYS A 46 -5.05 10.65 -13.91
N GLN A 47 -6.00 10.24 -14.76
CA GLN A 47 -7.37 10.71 -14.69
C GLN A 47 -8.13 10.27 -13.43
N LEU A 48 -7.92 9.03 -12.97
CA LEU A 48 -8.72 8.44 -11.89
C LEU A 48 -8.02 8.47 -10.52
N ILE A 49 -6.69 8.55 -10.46
CA ILE A 49 -5.93 8.55 -9.20
C ILE A 49 -5.30 9.92 -8.96
N LEU A 50 -4.46 10.42 -9.89
CA LEU A 50 -3.69 11.65 -9.65
C LEU A 50 -4.53 12.92 -9.75
N ASP A 51 -5.43 13.03 -10.72
CA ASP A 51 -6.26 14.22 -10.94
C ASP A 51 -7.13 14.56 -9.72
N PRO A 52 -7.84 13.60 -9.08
CA PRO A 52 -8.55 13.86 -7.84
C PRO A 52 -7.63 14.36 -6.71
N ILE A 53 -6.45 13.75 -6.55
CA ILE A 53 -5.47 14.18 -5.54
C ILE A 53 -5.01 15.61 -5.83
N PHE A 54 -4.66 15.91 -7.08
CA PHE A 54 -4.22 17.24 -7.48
C PHE A 54 -5.29 18.29 -7.22
N LYS A 55 -6.55 18.01 -7.56
CA LYS A 55 -7.70 18.91 -7.30
C LYS A 55 -7.89 19.18 -5.81
N VAL A 56 -7.74 18.16 -4.95
CA VAL A 56 -7.81 18.34 -3.49
C VAL A 56 -6.69 19.25 -3.00
N PHE A 57 -5.46 19.03 -3.46
CA PHE A 57 -4.31 19.89 -3.12
C PHE A 57 -4.52 21.33 -3.61
N ASP A 58 -4.91 21.51 -4.86
CA ASP A 58 -5.15 22.83 -5.48
C ASP A 58 -6.26 23.59 -4.75
N ALA A 59 -7.41 22.96 -4.51
CA ALA A 59 -8.53 23.61 -3.85
C ALA A 59 -8.22 24.04 -2.41
N ILE A 60 -7.52 23.19 -1.64
CA ILE A 60 -7.19 23.49 -0.24
C ILE A 60 -6.05 24.50 -0.14
N MET A 61 -4.97 24.35 -0.91
CA MET A 61 -3.79 25.21 -0.81
C MET A 61 -4.00 26.59 -1.42
N ASN A 62 -4.91 26.72 -2.39
CA ASN A 62 -5.32 28.00 -2.97
C ASN A 62 -6.61 28.57 -2.36
N PHE A 63 -7.03 28.06 -1.20
CA PHE A 63 -8.15 28.59 -0.39
C PHE A 63 -9.49 28.70 -1.16
N LYS A 64 -9.75 27.80 -2.10
CA LYS A 64 -11.01 27.73 -2.87
C LYS A 64 -12.09 27.02 -2.05
N LYS A 65 -12.60 27.68 -1.01
CA LYS A 65 -13.47 27.09 0.04
C LYS A 65 -14.68 26.31 -0.50
N GLU A 66 -15.41 26.88 -1.45
CA GLU A 66 -16.58 26.21 -2.03
C GLU A 66 -16.22 24.97 -2.84
N GLU A 67 -15.12 25.02 -3.59
CA GLU A 67 -14.63 23.89 -4.38
C GLU A 67 -14.10 22.78 -3.47
N ALA A 68 -13.33 23.15 -2.44
CA ALA A 68 -12.83 22.22 -1.43
C ALA A 68 -13.98 21.51 -0.71
N ALA A 69 -15.02 22.24 -0.28
CA ALA A 69 -16.19 21.66 0.38
C ALA A 69 -16.91 20.63 -0.52
N LYS A 70 -17.17 20.98 -1.79
CA LYS A 70 -17.79 20.08 -2.77
C LYS A 70 -16.93 18.84 -3.05
N LEU A 71 -15.60 18.99 -3.11
CA LEU A 71 -14.69 17.86 -3.32
C LEU A 71 -14.66 16.93 -2.11
N ILE A 72 -14.60 17.47 -0.90
CA ILE A 72 -14.59 16.71 0.36
C ILE A 72 -15.89 15.90 0.50
N GLU A 73 -17.04 16.50 0.17
CA GLU A 73 -18.34 15.82 0.13
C GLU A 73 -18.37 14.72 -0.94
N LYS A 74 -17.92 15.02 -2.17
CA LYS A 74 -17.90 14.04 -3.27
C LYS A 74 -16.99 12.84 -2.99
N LEU A 75 -15.92 13.03 -2.22
CA LEU A 75 -15.00 11.99 -1.80
C LEU A 75 -15.47 11.25 -0.52
N ASP A 76 -16.65 11.62 0.02
CA ASP A 76 -17.23 11.09 1.26
C ASP A 76 -16.27 11.19 2.46
N ILE A 77 -15.53 12.31 2.53
CA ILE A 77 -14.57 12.56 3.61
C ILE A 77 -15.28 13.30 4.73
N LYS A 78 -15.50 12.61 5.85
CA LYS A 78 -16.11 13.20 7.04
C LYS A 78 -15.09 14.04 7.80
N LEU A 79 -15.35 15.33 7.97
CA LEU A 79 -14.58 16.23 8.85
C LEU A 79 -15.34 16.46 10.15
N ASP A 80 -14.62 16.43 11.28
CA ASP A 80 -15.17 16.85 12.57
C ASP A 80 -15.20 18.38 12.70
N SER A 81 -15.81 18.88 13.76
CA SER A 81 -16.00 20.31 14.00
C SER A 81 -14.67 21.07 14.02
N GLU A 82 -13.62 20.49 14.62
CA GLU A 82 -12.30 21.12 14.72
C GLU A 82 -11.55 21.14 13.38
N ASP A 83 -11.73 20.11 12.54
CA ASP A 83 -11.10 20.06 11.21
C ASP A 83 -11.77 21.02 10.22
N LYS A 84 -13.05 21.37 10.41
CA LYS A 84 -13.77 22.31 9.51
C LYS A 84 -13.21 23.72 9.56
N ASP A 85 -12.67 24.14 10.70
CA ASP A 85 -12.08 25.47 10.88
C ASP A 85 -10.60 25.52 10.44
N LYS A 86 -9.99 24.38 10.12
CA LYS A 86 -8.61 24.33 9.62
C LYS A 86 -8.56 24.76 8.17
N GLU A 87 -7.46 25.37 7.78
CA GLU A 87 -7.18 25.76 6.38
C GLU A 87 -5.75 25.38 5.99
N GLY A 88 -5.45 25.47 4.68
CA GLY A 88 -4.11 25.20 4.14
C GLY A 88 -3.55 23.83 4.53
N LYS A 89 -2.27 23.79 4.93
CA LYS A 89 -1.57 22.53 5.25
C LYS A 89 -2.23 21.71 6.37
N PRO A 90 -2.67 22.29 7.50
CA PRO A 90 -3.42 21.55 8.52
C PRO A 90 -4.67 20.83 8.00
N LEU A 91 -5.51 21.52 7.21
CA LEU A 91 -6.70 20.91 6.61
C LEU A 91 -6.33 19.80 5.63
N LEU A 92 -5.35 20.07 4.75
CA LEU A 92 -4.87 19.09 3.79
C LEU A 92 -4.39 17.81 4.47
N LYS A 93 -3.64 17.93 5.58
CA LYS A 93 -3.19 16.78 6.38
C LYS A 93 -4.36 16.00 6.97
N ALA A 94 -5.39 16.69 7.47
CA ALA A 94 -6.59 16.04 8.00
C ALA A 94 -7.36 15.27 6.92
N VAL A 95 -7.63 15.93 5.79
CA VAL A 95 -8.33 15.36 4.62
C VAL A 95 -7.60 14.14 4.09
N MET A 96 -6.29 14.24 3.81
CA MET A 96 -5.51 13.14 3.24
C MET A 96 -5.38 11.94 4.20
N ARG A 97 -5.26 12.17 5.52
CA ARG A 97 -5.20 11.08 6.51
C ARG A 97 -6.49 10.28 6.57
N ARG A 98 -7.64 10.93 6.40
CA ARG A 98 -8.95 10.26 6.39
C ARG A 98 -9.22 9.58 5.06
N TRP A 99 -8.78 10.18 3.95
CA TRP A 99 -9.03 9.66 2.61
C TRP A 99 -8.13 8.49 2.23
N LEU A 100 -6.83 8.59 2.54
CA LEU A 100 -5.82 7.57 2.19
C LEU A 100 -4.93 7.26 3.42
N PRO A 101 -5.45 6.49 4.40
CA PRO A 101 -4.65 6.06 5.54
C PRO A 101 -3.45 5.20 5.10
N ALA A 102 -2.24 5.69 5.35
CA ALA A 102 -1.02 4.98 4.93
C ALA A 102 -0.87 3.59 5.59
N GLY A 103 -1.34 3.45 6.84
CA GLY A 103 -1.26 2.20 7.58
C GLY A 103 -1.98 1.05 6.88
N ASP A 104 -3.19 1.30 6.38
CA ASP A 104 -4.02 0.27 5.73
C ASP A 104 -3.34 -0.25 4.45
N ALA A 105 -2.83 0.66 3.62
CA ALA A 105 -2.12 0.30 2.39
C ALA A 105 -0.81 -0.46 2.67
N LEU A 106 -0.02 0.00 3.65
CA LEU A 106 1.26 -0.62 3.99
C LEU A 106 1.08 -2.01 4.62
N LEU A 107 0.15 -2.14 5.57
CA LEU A 107 -0.12 -3.42 6.24
C LEU A 107 -0.70 -4.45 5.27
N GLN A 108 -1.58 -4.03 4.36
CA GLN A 108 -2.09 -4.91 3.31
C GLN A 108 -0.98 -5.36 2.35
N MET A 109 -0.08 -4.46 1.94
CA MET A 109 1.08 -4.81 1.13
C MET A 109 1.98 -5.81 1.85
N ILE A 110 2.29 -5.58 3.14
CA ILE A 110 3.14 -6.47 3.96
C ILE A 110 2.53 -7.87 4.04
N THR A 111 1.25 -7.96 4.40
CA THR A 111 0.58 -9.25 4.62
C THR A 111 0.38 -10.06 3.34
N ILE A 112 0.21 -9.40 2.19
CA ILE A 112 0.02 -10.07 0.89
C ILE A 112 1.36 -10.47 0.26
N HIS A 113 2.38 -9.61 0.35
CA HIS A 113 3.60 -9.78 -0.45
C HIS A 113 4.82 -10.25 0.34
N LEU A 114 4.90 -10.00 1.65
CA LEU A 114 5.99 -10.56 2.45
C LEU A 114 5.64 -12.00 2.85
N PRO A 115 6.53 -12.98 2.58
CA PRO A 115 6.28 -14.37 2.95
C PRO A 115 6.33 -14.55 4.47
N SER A 116 5.58 -15.52 4.97
CA SER A 116 5.70 -15.97 6.36
C SER A 116 7.06 -16.64 6.60
N PRO A 117 7.54 -16.73 7.87
CA PRO A 117 8.75 -17.48 8.19
C PRO A 117 8.72 -18.93 7.70
N VAL A 118 7.56 -19.60 7.75
CA VAL A 118 7.37 -20.96 7.27
C VAL A 118 7.66 -21.10 5.77
N THR A 119 7.26 -20.11 4.97
CA THR A 119 7.58 -20.07 3.53
C THR A 119 9.03 -19.62 3.30
N ALA A 120 9.48 -18.61 4.04
CA ALA A 120 10.78 -17.98 3.83
C ALA A 120 11.96 -18.88 4.23
N GLN A 121 11.86 -19.60 5.35
CA GLN A 121 12.97 -20.41 5.86
C GLN A 121 13.33 -21.57 4.93
N LYS A 122 12.37 -22.09 4.14
CA LYS A 122 12.63 -23.14 3.13
C LYS A 122 13.75 -22.78 2.16
N TYR A 123 13.70 -21.58 1.58
CA TYR A 123 14.71 -21.13 0.63
C TYR A 123 15.85 -20.33 1.28
N ARG A 124 15.66 -19.85 2.52
CA ARG A 124 16.71 -19.11 3.25
C ARG A 124 17.63 -20.00 4.07
N CYS A 125 17.24 -21.24 4.38
CA CYS A 125 18.05 -22.12 5.24
C CYS A 125 19.48 -22.29 4.72
N GLU A 126 19.66 -22.44 3.41
CA GLU A 126 20.99 -22.59 2.79
C GLU A 126 21.89 -21.37 3.02
N LEU A 127 21.30 -20.17 3.13
CA LEU A 127 22.03 -18.94 3.43
C LEU A 127 22.25 -18.74 4.94
N LEU A 128 21.38 -19.32 5.78
CA LEU A 128 21.38 -19.10 7.23
C LEU A 128 22.18 -20.15 8.01
N TYR A 129 22.39 -21.34 7.43
CA TYR A 129 22.98 -22.49 8.10
C TYR A 129 24.21 -22.99 7.33
N GLU A 130 25.36 -22.99 8.00
CA GLU A 130 26.66 -23.38 7.42
C GLU A 130 26.95 -24.89 7.56
N GLY A 131 26.10 -25.63 8.29
CA GLY A 131 26.26 -27.06 8.49
C GLY A 131 25.68 -27.91 7.34
N PRO A 132 25.73 -29.24 7.45
CA PRO A 132 25.18 -30.14 6.44
C PRO A 132 23.68 -29.89 6.20
N PRO A 133 23.21 -29.85 4.93
CA PRO A 133 21.82 -29.50 4.61
C PRO A 133 20.79 -30.58 4.98
N ASP A 134 21.26 -31.78 5.32
CA ASP A 134 20.52 -32.96 5.76
C ASP A 134 20.56 -33.17 7.29
N ASP A 135 21.24 -32.29 8.03
CA ASP A 135 21.27 -32.30 9.49
C ASP A 135 19.89 -31.94 10.10
N GLU A 136 19.62 -32.43 11.31
CA GLU A 136 18.34 -32.21 12.00
C GLU A 136 18.04 -30.72 12.23
N ALA A 137 19.07 -29.90 12.50
CA ALA A 137 18.90 -28.45 12.66
C ALA A 137 18.56 -27.77 11.32
N ALA A 138 19.20 -28.18 10.23
CA ALA A 138 18.89 -27.67 8.88
C ALA A 138 17.45 -28.01 8.47
N ILE A 139 17.01 -29.24 8.74
CA ILE A 139 15.63 -29.68 8.46
C ILE A 139 14.64 -28.92 9.35
N GLY A 140 14.95 -28.72 10.63
CA GLY A 140 14.15 -27.92 11.56
C GLY A 140 13.97 -26.48 11.09
N ILE A 141 15.04 -25.82 10.64
CA ILE A 141 14.99 -24.48 10.04
C ILE A 141 14.15 -24.50 8.75
N LYS A 142 14.42 -25.40 7.79
CA LYS A 142 13.65 -25.46 6.52
C LYS A 142 12.14 -25.59 6.76
N ASN A 143 11.75 -26.36 7.77
CA ASN A 143 10.35 -26.62 8.09
C ASN A 143 9.73 -25.59 9.05
N CYS A 144 10.52 -24.70 9.64
CA CYS A 144 10.10 -23.80 10.71
C CYS A 144 9.41 -24.58 11.86
N ASP A 145 9.99 -25.72 12.25
CA ASP A 145 9.38 -26.66 13.18
C ASP A 145 9.61 -26.27 14.65
N PRO A 146 8.56 -25.94 15.43
CA PRO A 146 8.70 -25.61 16.85
C PRO A 146 9.08 -26.80 17.73
N LYS A 147 9.03 -28.04 17.21
CA LYS A 147 9.44 -29.26 17.92
C LYS A 147 10.86 -29.72 17.56
N GLY A 148 11.51 -29.05 16.61
CA GLY A 148 12.90 -29.32 16.23
C GLY A 148 13.93 -28.79 17.22
N PRO A 149 15.23 -28.92 16.91
CA PRO A 149 16.30 -28.37 17.73
C PRO A 149 16.20 -26.85 17.90
N LEU A 150 16.61 -26.34 19.07
CA LEU A 150 16.65 -24.90 19.34
C LEU A 150 17.72 -24.21 18.48
N MET A 151 17.28 -23.33 17.58
CA MET A 151 18.15 -22.51 16.73
C MET A 151 17.86 -21.03 16.94
N MET A 152 18.88 -20.24 17.28
CA MET A 152 18.75 -18.79 17.52
C MET A 152 19.94 -18.03 16.91
N TYR A 153 19.65 -16.91 16.26
CA TYR A 153 20.65 -16.00 15.71
C TYR A 153 20.59 -14.66 16.44
N ILE A 154 21.64 -14.32 17.19
CA ILE A 154 21.75 -13.02 17.88
C ILE A 154 22.22 -11.98 16.86
N SER A 155 21.33 -11.08 16.46
CA SER A 155 21.65 -10.06 15.46
C SER A 155 22.38 -8.85 16.05
N LYS A 156 22.04 -8.46 17.29
CA LYS A 156 22.55 -7.26 17.93
C LYS A 156 22.32 -7.28 19.44
N MET A 157 23.29 -6.77 20.19
CA MET A 157 23.13 -6.46 21.61
C MET A 157 22.42 -5.11 21.79
N VAL A 158 21.24 -5.10 22.42
CA VAL A 158 20.44 -3.89 22.67
C VAL A 158 20.79 -3.32 24.05
N PRO A 159 21.25 -2.06 24.16
CA PRO A 159 21.62 -1.47 25.44
C PRO A 159 20.40 -1.31 26.33
N THR A 160 20.61 -1.55 27.63
CA THR A 160 19.60 -1.27 28.66
C THR A 160 19.90 0.02 29.40
N SER A 161 18.95 0.50 30.21
CA SER A 161 19.17 1.63 31.12
C SER A 161 20.24 1.32 32.19
N ASP A 162 20.44 0.04 32.51
CA ASP A 162 21.46 -0.42 33.45
C ASP A 162 22.81 -0.49 32.74
N LYS A 163 23.74 0.37 33.18
CA LYS A 163 25.11 0.38 32.64
C LYS A 163 25.73 -1.01 32.76
N GLY A 164 26.19 -1.55 31.63
CA GLY A 164 26.88 -2.84 31.56
C GLY A 164 25.99 -4.06 31.28
N ARG A 165 24.67 -3.88 31.08
CA ARG A 165 23.75 -4.97 30.68
C ARG A 165 23.13 -4.71 29.31
N PHE A 166 23.00 -5.79 28.54
CA PHE A 166 22.44 -5.78 27.19
C PHE A 166 21.45 -6.92 27.02
N TYR A 167 20.39 -6.70 26.24
CA TYR A 167 19.54 -7.77 25.73
C TYR A 167 20.11 -8.31 24.42
N ALA A 168 20.03 -9.63 24.24
CA ALA A 168 20.38 -10.33 23.01
C ALA A 168 19.12 -10.89 22.35
#